data_AF-A0A101V8S2-F1
#
_entry.id   AF-A0A101V8S2-F1
#
_cell.length_a   1.000
_cell.length_b   1.000
_cell.length_c   1.000
_cell.angle_alpha   90.00
_cell.angle_beta   90.00
_cell.angle_gamma   90.00
#
_symmetry.space_group_name_H-M   'P 1'
#
loop_
_entity.id
_entity.type
_entity.pdbx_description
1 polymer ?
#
loop_
_entity_poly.entity_id
_entity_poly.type
_entity_poly.pdbx_seq_one_letter_code
_entity_poly.pdbx_strand_id
1 'polypeptide(L)'
;MGGIRTAGDLVLRMQLSKSMKINEAKKYVAEKLGVDPIELSDCYTMQEIREDLDIGRTIPVTGIARGMEAKMRIAKALDIKINSVERFMAKSGLSR
;
A
#
# COMPACT_ATOMS: atom_id res chain seq x y z
N MET A 1 14.92 -0.75 -0.20
CA MET A 1 13.65 -0.57 -0.95
C MET A 1 13.38 0.92 -1.09
N GLY A 2 12.83 1.37 -2.21
CA GLY A 2 12.76 2.78 -2.62
C GLY A 2 11.50 3.54 -2.18
N GLY A 3 10.89 3.18 -1.04
CA GLY A 3 9.63 3.78 -0.58
C GLY A 3 8.48 3.51 -1.55
N ILE A 4 7.69 4.53 -1.87
CA ILE A 4 6.55 4.45 -2.81
C ILE A 4 6.97 4.12 -4.26
N ARG A 5 8.22 4.38 -4.65
CA ARG A 5 8.73 3.98 -5.98
C ARG A 5 8.86 2.46 -6.13
N THR A 6 8.89 1.73 -5.02
CA THR A 6 8.86 0.26 -4.98
C THR A 6 7.73 -0.15 -4.01
N ALA A 7 7.79 -1.33 -3.38
CA ALA A 7 6.86 -1.71 -2.31
C ALA A 7 7.32 -1.30 -0.89
N GLY A 8 8.26 -0.35 -0.76
CA GLY A 8 8.89 -0.06 0.53
C GLY A 8 7.93 0.49 1.58
N ASP A 9 6.98 1.34 1.17
CA ASP A 9 5.96 1.86 2.09
C ASP A 9 4.95 0.79 2.52
N LEU A 10 4.61 -0.14 1.62
CA LEU A 10 3.71 -1.27 1.91
C LEU A 10 4.35 -2.22 2.93
N VAL A 11 5.62 -2.58 2.73
CA VAL A 11 6.39 -3.40 3.68
C VAL A 11 6.50 -2.72 5.04
N LEU A 12 6.83 -1.41 5.07
CA LEU A 12 6.92 -0.67 6.32
C LEU A 12 5.59 -0.66 7.09
N ARG A 13 4.46 -0.55 6.39
CA ARG A 13 3.13 -0.62 7.03
C ARG A 13 2.90 -1.94 7.74
N MET A 14 3.34 -3.06 7.15
CA MET A 14 3.24 -4.37 7.78
C MET A 14 4.15 -4.50 9.00
N GLN A 15 5.37 -3.97 8.92
CA GLN A 15 6.28 -3.92 10.07
C GLN A 15 5.70 -3.11 11.23
N LEU A 16 5.04 -1.97 10.95
CA LEU A 16 4.49 -1.10 11.99
C LEU A 16 3.13 -1.56 12.51
N SER A 17 2.25 -2.05 11.63
CA SER A 17 0.86 -2.35 11.98
C SER A 17 0.67 -3.76 12.53
N LYS A 18 1.58 -4.69 12.19
CA LYS A 18 1.52 -6.09 12.58
C LYS A 18 2.81 -6.58 13.26
N SER A 19 3.76 -5.69 13.54
CA SER A 19 5.05 -6.01 14.18
C SER A 19 5.87 -7.09 13.44
N MET A 20 5.65 -7.23 12.13
CA MET A 20 6.33 -8.25 11.32
C MET A 20 7.82 -7.95 11.17
N LYS A 21 8.65 -9.00 11.16
CA LYS A 21 10.05 -8.86 10.75
C LYS A 21 10.13 -8.59 9.25
N ILE A 22 11.23 -7.98 8.80
CA ILE A 22 11.36 -7.53 7.40
C ILE A 22 11.11 -8.63 6.36
N ASN A 23 11.60 -9.85 6.59
CA ASN A 23 11.43 -10.96 5.64
C ASN A 23 9.98 -11.45 5.59
N GLU A 24 9.31 -11.52 6.74
CA GLU A 24 7.89 -11.86 6.83
C GLU A 24 7.03 -10.78 6.17
N ALA A 25 7.31 -9.51 6.44
CA ALA A 25 6.60 -8.39 5.84
C ALA A 25 6.75 -8.36 4.31
N LYS A 26 7.96 -8.62 3.79
CA LYS A 26 8.19 -8.77 2.35
C LYS A 26 7.39 -9.94 1.77
N LYS A 27 7.46 -11.10 2.40
CA LYS A 27 6.72 -12.29 1.95
C LYS A 27 5.21 -12.02 1.91
N TYR A 28 4.66 -11.44 2.97
CA TYR A 28 3.25 -11.08 3.05
C TYR A 28 2.84 -10.11 1.94
N VAL A 29 3.61 -9.03 1.74
CA VAL A 29 3.30 -8.05 0.68
C VAL A 29 3.42 -8.67 -0.71
N ALA A 30 4.45 -9.50 -0.96
CA ALA A 30 4.62 -10.21 -2.21
C ALA A 30 3.41 -11.11 -2.53
N GLU A 31 2.95 -11.90 -1.54
CA GLU A 31 1.77 -12.74 -1.65
C GLU A 31 0.49 -11.93 -1.93
N LYS A 32 0.31 -10.77 -1.28
CA LYS A 32 -0.83 -9.88 -1.52
C LYS A 32 -0.83 -9.23 -2.90
N LEU A 33 0.35 -9.03 -3.48
CA LEU A 33 0.53 -8.40 -4.79
C LEU A 33 0.67 -9.42 -5.93
N GLY A 34 0.78 -10.72 -5.63
CA GLY A 34 0.92 -11.79 -6.62
C GLY A 34 2.28 -11.80 -7.34
N VAL A 35 3.35 -11.38 -6.66
CA VAL A 35 4.71 -11.30 -7.21
C VAL A 35 5.73 -12.01 -6.33
N ASP A 36 6.95 -12.20 -6.84
CA ASP A 36 8.07 -12.69 -6.03
C ASP A 36 8.63 -11.60 -5.09
N PRO A 37 9.15 -11.96 -3.90
CA PRO A 37 9.71 -10.99 -2.95
C PRO A 37 10.86 -10.13 -3.51
N ILE A 38 11.57 -10.60 -4.53
CA ILE A 38 12.64 -9.85 -5.18
C ILE A 38 12.10 -8.68 -6.01
N GLU A 39 10.93 -8.87 -6.64
CA GLU A 39 10.27 -7.89 -7.50
C GLU A 39 9.71 -6.70 -6.72
N LEU A 40 9.49 -6.84 -5.41
CA LEU A 40 9.10 -5.74 -4.52
C LEU A 40 10.07 -4.55 -4.52
N SER A 41 11.30 -4.77 -4.99
CA SER A 41 12.33 -3.74 -5.11
C SER A 41 12.49 -3.21 -6.53
N ASP A 42 11.86 -3.82 -7.54
CA ASP A 42 11.84 -3.30 -8.89
C ASP A 42 10.80 -2.18 -9.03
N CYS A 43 11.19 -1.06 -9.62
CA CYS A 43 10.31 0.08 -9.78
C CYS A 43 9.37 -0.05 -10.97
N TYR A 44 9.72 -0.83 -12.00
CA TYR A 44 8.87 -1.02 -13.18
C TYR A 44 7.70 -1.94 -12.85
N THR A 45 7.97 -3.14 -12.31
CA THR A 45 6.90 -4.04 -11.82
C THR A 45 6.00 -3.35 -10.80
N MET A 46 6.58 -2.60 -9.86
CA MET A 46 5.77 -1.89 -8.86
C MET A 46 4.99 -0.70 -9.42
N GLN A 47 5.41 -0.13 -10.54
CA GLN A 47 4.63 0.92 -11.19
C GLN A 47 3.34 0.34 -11.78
N GLU A 48 3.44 -0.79 -12.50
CA GLU A 48 2.29 -1.48 -13.10
C GLU A 48 1.29 -1.92 -12.01
N ILE A 49 1.77 -2.60 -10.97
CA ILE A 49 0.92 -3.05 -9.85
C ILE A 49 0.20 -1.88 -9.17
N ARG A 50 0.87 -0.73 -9.04
CA ARG A 50 0.27 0.47 -8.44
C ARG A 50 -0.81 1.09 -9.32
N GLU A 51 -0.70 0.94 -10.64
CA GLU A 51 -1.70 1.38 -11.59
C GLU A 51 -2.92 0.47 -11.52
N ASP A 52 -2.71 -0.85 -11.53
CA ASP A 52 -3.79 -1.84 -11.50
C ASP A 52 -4.59 -1.81 -10.19
N LEU A 53 -3.89 -1.73 -9.05
CA LEU A 53 -4.53 -1.63 -7.73
C LEU A 53 -4.97 -0.19 -7.40
N ASP A 54 -4.51 0.77 -8.19
CA ASP A 54 -4.71 2.21 -8.01
C ASP A 54 -4.50 2.64 -6.53
N ILE A 55 -3.32 2.30 -6.02
CA ILE A 55 -2.85 2.56 -4.65
C ILE A 55 -1.87 3.75 -4.58
N GLY A 56 -1.91 4.61 -5.59
CA GLY A 56 -1.10 5.82 -5.71
C GLY A 56 0.29 5.59 -6.31
N ARG A 57 0.74 6.59 -7.07
CA ARG A 57 2.04 6.65 -7.76
C ARG A 57 2.88 7.82 -7.28
N THR A 58 4.20 7.73 -7.52
CA THR A 58 5.15 8.83 -7.27
C THR A 58 4.85 10.05 -8.14
N ILE A 59 4.54 9.83 -9.42
CA ILE A 59 4.13 10.87 -10.36
C ILE A 59 2.71 10.50 -10.82
N PRO A 60 1.67 10.99 -10.13
CA PRO A 60 0.30 10.59 -10.42
C PRO A 60 -0.28 11.36 -11.62
N VAL A 61 -0.85 10.64 -12.58
CA VAL A 61 -1.65 11.23 -13.67
C VAL A 61 -3.03 11.67 -13.15
N THR A 62 -3.81 12.38 -13.96
CA THR A 62 -5.17 12.79 -13.59
C THR A 62 -6.08 11.58 -13.46
N GLY A 63 -6.96 11.59 -12.44
CA GLY A 63 -7.98 10.55 -12.25
C GLY A 63 -7.55 9.32 -11.44
N ILE A 64 -6.29 9.24 -10.99
CA ILE A 64 -5.83 8.15 -10.12
C ILE A 64 -5.93 8.51 -8.64
N ALA A 65 -6.03 7.48 -7.80
CA ALA A 65 -6.16 7.60 -6.37
C ALA A 65 -4.94 8.31 -5.75
N ARG A 66 -5.23 9.30 -4.91
CA ARG A 66 -4.22 10.08 -4.17
C ARG A 66 -4.66 10.32 -2.73
N GLY A 67 -3.70 10.60 -1.86
CA GLY A 67 -3.97 11.00 -0.48
C GLY A 67 -4.82 9.97 0.28
N MET A 68 -6.04 10.36 0.65
CA MET A 68 -6.93 9.50 1.45
C MET A 68 -7.43 8.28 0.68
N GLU A 69 -7.78 8.45 -0.60
CA GLU A 69 -8.30 7.37 -1.43
C GLU A 69 -7.27 6.25 -1.60
N ALA A 70 -6.02 6.62 -1.92
CA ALA A 70 -4.92 5.66 -2.00
C ALA A 70 -4.73 4.91 -0.67
N LYS A 71 -4.79 5.61 0.47
CA LYS A 71 -4.68 4.97 1.79
C LYS A 71 -5.83 3.98 2.06
N MET A 72 -7.06 4.30 1.68
CA MET A 72 -8.20 3.39 1.81
C MET A 72 -8.00 2.11 0.99
N ARG A 73 -7.47 2.24 -0.23
CA ARG A 73 -7.18 1.09 -1.10
C ARG A 73 -6.01 0.26 -0.59
N ILE A 74 -4.95 0.90 -0.08
CA ILE A 74 -3.83 0.20 0.60
C ILE A 74 -4.33 -0.57 1.83
N ALA A 75 -5.18 0.04 2.65
CA ALA A 75 -5.77 -0.62 3.82
C ALA A 75 -6.50 -1.91 3.42
N LYS A 76 -7.29 -1.87 2.33
CA LYS A 76 -7.96 -3.04 1.75
C LYS A 76 -6.99 -4.07 1.18
N ALA A 77 -6.02 -3.63 0.37
CA ALA A 77 -5.06 -4.52 -0.30
C ALA A 77 -4.21 -5.31 0.70
N LEU A 78 -3.81 -4.68 1.81
CA LEU A 78 -2.97 -5.30 2.84
C LEU A 78 -3.76 -5.87 4.03
N ASP A 79 -5.09 -5.74 4.04
CA ASP A 79 -5.95 -6.15 5.16
C ASP A 79 -5.49 -5.58 6.52
N ILE A 80 -5.26 -4.26 6.54
CA ILE A 80 -4.83 -3.52 7.73
C ILE A 80 -5.71 -2.31 7.98
N LYS A 81 -5.83 -1.92 9.25
CA LYS A 81 -6.39 -0.63 9.63
C LYS A 81 -5.33 0.46 9.54
N ILE A 82 -5.67 1.58 8.92
CA ILE A 82 -4.81 2.77 8.88
C ILE A 82 -5.47 3.86 9.71
N ASN A 83 -4.84 4.31 10.78
CA ASN A 83 -5.40 5.29 11.72
C ASN A 83 -5.99 6.54 11.02
N SER A 84 -5.29 7.12 10.04
CA SER A 84 -5.81 8.29 9.33
C SER A 84 -7.07 8.00 8.52
N VAL A 85 -7.24 6.77 8.01
CA VAL A 85 -8.44 6.33 7.30
C VAL A 85 -9.60 6.16 8.29
N GLU A 86 -9.38 5.46 9.40
CA GLU A 86 -10.40 5.27 10.45
C GLU A 86 -10.91 6.62 10.97
N ARG A 87 -10.00 7.55 11.27
CA ARG A 87 -10.35 8.90 11.73
C ARG A 87 -11.10 9.70 10.66
N PHE A 88 -10.77 9.52 9.39
CA PHE A 88 -11.48 10.18 8.30
C PHE A 88 -12.91 9.65 8.18
N MET A 89 -13.10 8.33 8.22
CA MET A 89 -14.43 7.70 8.15
C MET A 89 -15.33 8.14 9.32
N ALA A 90 -14.78 8.16 10.54
CA ALA A 90 -15.51 8.60 11.72
C ALA A 90 -15.92 10.09 11.65
N LYS A 91 -15.06 10.97 11.12
CA LYS A 91 -15.33 12.41 11.05
C LYS A 91 -16.16 12.83 9.85
N SER A 92 -16.13 12.07 8.77
CA SER A 92 -16.89 12.36 7.54
C SER A 92 -18.35 11.91 7.62
N GLY A 93 -18.74 11.17 8.66
CA GLY A 93 -20.09 10.62 8.77
C GLY A 93 -20.36 9.47 7.77
N LEU A 94 -19.32 8.95 7.13
CA LEU A 94 -19.40 7.85 6.16
C LEU A 94 -19.25 6.47 6.82
N SER A 95 -19.01 6.41 8.12
CA SER A 95 -19.01 5.15 8.88
C SER A 95 -20.45 4.64 9.03
N ARG A 96 -20.79 3.58 8.28
CA ARG A 96 -21.89 2.66 8.60
C ARG A 96 -21.32 1.43 9.27
#